data_AF-A0AAV0V7P1-F1
#
_entry.id   AF-A0AAV0V7P1-F1
#
_cell.length_a   1.000
_cell.length_b   1.000
_cell.length_c   1.000
_cell.angle_alpha   90.00
_cell.angle_beta   90.00
_cell.angle_gamma   90.00
#
_symmetry.space_group_name_H-M   'P 1'
#
loop_
_entity.id
_entity.type
_entity.pdbx_description
1 polymer ?
#
loop_
_entity_poly.entity_id
_entity_poly.type
_entity_poly.pdbx_seq_one_letter_code
_entity_poly.pdbx_strand_id
1 'polypeptide(L)' 'MLLTFLEKLPFGQNGKVVVGTCICLAMCSYPVIRKQQKAGHDLFSSERPQDIVDQQTKARREKLNIK' A
#
# COMPACT_ATOMS: atom_id res chain seq x y z
N MET A 1 -22.77 1.35 -0.99
CA MET A 1 -22.74 2.66 -0.30
C MET A 1 -22.00 3.75 -1.08
N LEU A 2 -20.89 3.47 -1.77
CA LEU A 2 -20.17 4.50 -2.55
C LEU A 2 -20.98 5.07 -3.74
N LEU A 3 -21.74 4.20 -4.43
CA LEU A 3 -22.62 4.58 -5.53
C LEU A 3 -23.72 5.56 -5.10
N THR A 4 -24.30 5.33 -3.92
CA THR A 4 -25.35 6.18 -3.33
C THR A 4 -24.85 7.59 -2.99
N PHE A 5 -23.55 7.73 -2.68
CA PHE A 5 -22.89 9.03 -2.49
C PHE A 5 -22.63 9.75 -3.81
N LEU A 6 -22.25 9.01 -4.87
CA LEU A 6 -22.05 9.56 -6.21
C LEU A 6 -23.35 10.08 -6.84
N GLU A 7 -24.50 9.47 -6.51
CA GLU A 7 -25.81 9.92 -6.99
C GLU A 7 -26.32 11.20 -6.35
N LYS A 8 -25.89 11.51 -5.11
CA LYS A 8 -26.25 12.76 -4.42
C LYS A 8 -25.46 13.98 -4.87
N LEU A 9 -24.40 13.80 -5.67
CA LEU A 9 -23.67 14.93 -6.22
C LEU A 9 -24.41 15.51 -7.43
N PRO A 10 -24.60 16.84 -7.51
CA PRO A 10 -25.28 17.53 -8.61
C PRO A 10 -24.39 17.61 -9.87
N PHE A 11 -23.77 16.49 -10.25
CA PHE A 11 -22.95 16.37 -11.45
C PHE A 11 -23.76 15.70 -12.55
N GLY A 12 -23.70 16.27 -13.75
CA GLY A 12 -24.16 15.61 -14.96
C GLY A 12 -23.40 14.31 -15.23
N GLN A 13 -23.85 13.52 -16.20
CA GLN A 13 -23.31 12.19 -16.48
C GLN A 13 -21.78 12.18 -16.65
N ASN A 14 -21.22 13.18 -17.35
CA ASN A 14 -19.78 13.33 -17.54
C ASN A 14 -19.02 13.60 -16.22
N GLY A 15 -19.60 14.36 -15.29
CA GLY A 15 -18.97 14.65 -14.00
C GLY A 15 -18.92 13.42 -13.08
N LYS A 16 -19.95 12.57 -13.13
CA LYS A 16 -19.95 11.29 -12.38
C LYS A 16 -18.88 10.33 -12.89
N VAL A 17 -18.66 10.29 -14.22
CA VAL A 17 -17.59 9.48 -14.83
C VAL A 17 -16.22 9.97 -14.36
N VAL A 18 -15.95 11.28 -14.43
CA VAL A 18 -14.65 11.85 -14.00
C VAL A 18 -14.37 11.55 -12.53
N VAL A 19 -15.34 11.74 -11.64
CA VAL A 19 -15.17 11.45 -10.21
C VAL A 19 -14.89 9.96 -9.98
N GLY A 20 -15.62 9.07 -10.66
CA GLY A 20 -15.37 7.63 -10.59
C GLY A 20 -13.96 7.25 -11.07
N THR A 21 -13.52 7.81 -12.20
CA THR A 21 -12.17 7.57 -12.74
C THR A 21 -11.08 8.04 -11.78
N CYS A 22 -11.21 9.23 -11.19
CA CYS A 22 -10.25 9.74 -10.21
C CYS A 22 -10.15 8.84 -8.97
N ILE A 23 -11.28 8.35 -8.46
CA ILE A 23 -11.31 7.44 -7.30
C ILE A 23 -10.63 6.11 -7.62
N CYS A 24 -10.89 5.53 -8.80
CA CYS A 24 -10.22 4.32 -9.25
C CYS A 24 -8.70 4.51 -9.38
N LEU A 25 -8.26 5.60 -10.00
CA LEU A 25 -6.84 5.92 -10.13
C LEU A 25 -6.16 6.13 -8.77
N ALA A 26 -6.82 6.79 -7.83
CA ALA A 26 -6.31 6.98 -6.48
C ALA A 26 -6.15 5.65 -5.73
N MET A 27 -7.13 4.75 -5.82
CA MET A 27 -7.03 3.42 -5.21
C MET A 27 -5.93 2.56 -5.84
N CYS A 28 -5.79 2.58 -7.17
CA CYS A 28 -4.77 1.79 -7.88
C CYS A 28 -3.35 2.33 -7.63
N SER A 29 -3.19 3.65 -7.47
CA SER A 29 -1.88 4.28 -7.22
C SER A 29 -1.45 4.28 -5.74
N TYR A 30 -2.41 4.20 -4.81
CA TYR A 30 -2.12 4.15 -3.37
C TYR A 30 -1.07 3.09 -2.96
N PRO A 31 -1.18 1.81 -3.35
CA PRO A 31 -0.18 0.81 -2.97
C PRO A 31 1.20 1.07 -3.59
N VAL A 32 1.27 1.74 -4.74
CA VAL A 32 2.54 2.08 -5.41
C VAL A 32 3.29 3.18 -4.66
N ILE A 33 2.55 4.16 -4.12
CA ILE A 33 3.14 5.31 -3.42
C ILE A 33 3.44 4.97 -1.95
N ARG A 34 2.55 4.23 -1.27
CA ARG A 34 2.68 3.95 0.16
C ARG A 34 3.50 2.72 0.51
N LYS A 35 3.66 1.74 -0.40
CA LYS A 35 4.56 0.60 -0.12
C LYS A 35 6.01 1.00 -0.38
N GLN A 36 6.73 1.28 0.71
CA GLN A 36 8.19 1.48 0.73
C GLN A 36 8.95 0.28 0.13
N GLN A 37 8.48 -0.95 0.39
CA GLN A 37 9.02 -2.16 -0.24
C GLN A 37 8.14 -2.60 -1.41
N LYS A 38 8.68 -2.46 -2.62
CA LYS A 38 8.12 -3.10 -3.81
C LYS A 38 8.39 -4.61 -3.72
N ALA A 39 7.42 -5.43 -4.10
CA ALA A 39 7.59 -6.88 -4.15
C ALA A 39 8.80 -7.22 -5.04
N GLY A 40 9.77 -7.97 -4.51
CA GLY A 40 11.01 -8.32 -5.21
C GLY A 40 12.18 -7.35 -5.03
N HIS A 41 11.97 -6.12 -4.52
CA HIS A 41 13.07 -5.19 -4.20
C HIS A 41 14.00 -5.76 -3.12
N ASP A 42 13.44 -6.59 -2.25
CA ASP A 42 14.13 -7.23 -1.15
C ASP A 42 15.00 -8.43 -1.55
N LEU A 43 14.81 -8.95 -2.77
CA LEU A 43 15.58 -10.07 -3.34
C LEU A 43 16.92 -9.61 -3.96
N PHE A 44 17.05 -8.31 -4.25
CA PHE A 44 18.25 -7.69 -4.85
C PHE A 44 18.87 -6.60 -3.96
N SER A 45 18.37 -6.45 -2.73
CA SER A 45 18.93 -5.52 -1.75
C SER A 45 20.19 -6.12 -1.11
N SER A 46 21.32 -6.03 -1.81
CA SER A 46 22.64 -6.43 -1.30
C SER A 46 23.11 -5.61 -0.08
N GLU A 47 22.36 -4.57 0.33
CA GLU A 47 22.76 -3.58 1.33
C GLU A 47 21.75 -3.42 2.48
N ARG A 48 21.02 -4.47 2.91
CA ARG A 48 20.23 -4.29 4.15
C ARG A 48 21.21 -3.97 5.27
N PRO A 49 21.08 -2.82 5.97
CA PRO A 49 21.96 -2.48 7.09
C PRO A 49 21.91 -3.60 8.11
N GLN A 50 23.08 -4.06 8.57
CA GLN A 50 23.22 -5.18 9.50
C GLN A 50 22.26 -5.05 10.70
N ASP A 51 22.09 -3.82 11.20
CA ASP A 51 21.20 -3.49 12.33
C ASP A 51 19.74 -3.91 12.11
N ILE A 52 19.22 -3.80 10.88
CA ILE A 52 17.84 -4.19 10.56
C ILE A 52 17.70 -5.71 10.51
N VAL A 53 18.71 -6.40 9.96
CA VAL A 53 18.76 -7.86 9.91
C VAL A 53 18.84 -8.43 11.33
N ASP A 54 19.64 -7.82 12.19
CA ASP A 54 19.80 -8.24 13.57
C ASP A 54 18.53 -7.98 14.39
N GLN A 55 17.85 -6.86 14.18
CA GLN A 55 16.55 -6.59 14.81
C GLN A 55 15.47 -7.60 14.37
N GLN A 56 15.39 -7.93 13.08
CA GLN A 56 14.45 -8.95 12.59
C GLN A 56 14.78 -10.35 13.13
N THR A 57 16.07 -10.68 13.24
CA THR A 57 16.53 -11.96 13.75
C THR A 57 16.24 -12.10 15.25
N LYS A 58 16.48 -11.04 16.04
CA LYS A 58 16.11 -10.99 17.46
C LYS A 58 14.60 -11.11 17.67
N ALA A 59 13.81 -10.32 16.95
CA ALA A 59 12.35 -10.39 17.02
C ALA A 59 11.80 -11.76 16.60
N ARG A 60 12.47 -12.45 15.68
CA ARG A 60 12.12 -13.83 15.29
C ARG A 60 12.50 -14.85 16.36
N ARG A 61 13.67 -14.73 17.00
CA ARG A 61 14.11 -15.62 18.09
C ARG A 61 13.24 -15.50 19.33
N GLU A 62 12.86 -14.28 19.70
CA GLU A 62 11.93 -14.02 20.81
C GLU A 62 10.56 -14.68 20.56
N LYS A 63 10.03 -14.58 19.33
CA LYS A 63 8.77 -15.25 18.97
C LYS A 63 8.86 -16.77 18.98
N LEU A 64 10.04 -17.33 18.72
CA LEU A 64 10.28 -18.77 18.72
C LEU A 64 10.73 -19.29 20.09
N ASN A 65 10.88 -18.42 21.09
CA ASN A 65 11.34 -18.74 22.44
C ASN A 65 12.68 -19.49 22.47
N ILE A 66 13.54 -19.23 21.47
CA ILE A 66 14.87 -19.80 21.37
C ILE A 66 15.80 -18.85 22.12
N LYS A 67 16.28 -19.30 23.28
CA LYS A 67 17.20 -18.56 24.16
C LYS A 67 18.59 -18.45 23.58
#